data_AF-C7D957-F1
#
_entry.id   AF-C7D957-F1
#
_cell.length_a   1.000
_cell.length_b   1.000
_cell.length_c   1.000
_cell.angle_alpha   90.00
_cell.angle_beta   90.00
_cell.angle_gamma   90.00
#
_symmetry.space_group_name_H-M   'P 1'
#
loop_
_entity.id
_entity.type
_entity.pdbx_description
1 polymer ?
#
loop_
_entity_poly.entity_id
_entity_poly.type
_entity_poly.pdbx_seq_one_letter_code
_entity_poly.pdbx_strand_id
1 'polypeptide(L)'
;MTFRAGLELGVMNRSLAALSWVRQWVAFPISNWMVSAAQRAATWLERFGTDVGGMVVNVTIGRTRHCWRLLASGGDGPYIPTTPARAILRNPDQITAGARPALAELPLADFEAAMSDLDITFETQSSPIVPLFEKHLGPAFDVLPAEVRDSHVNTAPRRLIGRASVTRGPGFLPTLIAMLFRFPKAVDDVQVEVLKTSTPAGETWVRTFAHQSFVSHLATTPNGMTERFGLFTFTLGLTPTDEHLAYPVRAAHMGPIPIPRRLSPQSDALETVQNGRFHFDVKLSAPVTGQTIVHYQGWLVPSGLSNRS
;
A
#
# COMPACT_ATOMS: atom_id res chain seq x y z
N MET A 1 5.54 10.15 -2.36
CA MET A 1 6.06 10.23 -3.74
C MET A 1 6.46 8.85 -4.18
N THR A 2 6.13 8.43 -5.40
CA THR A 2 6.66 7.20 -6.00
C THR A 2 7.31 7.51 -7.33
N PHE A 3 8.44 6.89 -7.59
CA PHE A 3 9.24 7.02 -8.81
C PHE A 3 9.39 5.65 -9.45
N ARG A 4 9.14 5.56 -10.76
CA ARG A 4 9.40 4.36 -11.56
C ARG A 4 10.04 4.77 -12.87
N ALA A 5 11.09 4.06 -13.26
CA ALA A 5 11.74 4.19 -14.56
C ALA A 5 11.96 2.80 -15.15
N GLY A 6 11.82 2.66 -16.47
CA GLY A 6 12.04 1.38 -17.15
C GLY A 6 12.21 1.56 -18.65
N LEU A 7 12.96 0.64 -19.24
CA LEU A 7 13.07 0.44 -20.68
C LEU A 7 12.21 -0.78 -21.05
N GLU A 8 11.49 -0.71 -22.17
CA GLU A 8 10.66 -1.82 -22.61
C GLU A 8 11.52 -2.91 -23.29
N LEU A 9 12.17 -3.75 -22.47
CA LEU A 9 12.82 -4.97 -22.93
C LEU A 9 11.92 -6.18 -22.62
N GLY A 10 10.71 -6.17 -23.19
CA GLY A 10 9.67 -7.18 -22.94
C GLY A 10 10.08 -8.62 -23.26
N VAL A 11 11.05 -8.81 -24.17
CA VAL A 11 11.66 -10.11 -24.45
C VAL A 11 12.66 -10.48 -23.35
N MET A 12 13.57 -9.57 -22.98
CA MET A 12 14.60 -9.81 -21.96
C MET A 12 14.00 -10.11 -20.58
N ASN A 13 12.94 -9.41 -20.18
CA ASN A 13 12.23 -9.67 -18.93
C ASN A 13 11.59 -11.07 -18.89
N ARG A 14 11.02 -11.54 -20.02
CA ARG A 14 10.48 -12.91 -20.14
C ARG A 14 11.60 -13.95 -20.16
N SER A 15 12.73 -13.67 -20.81
CA SER A 15 13.92 -14.53 -20.82
C SER A 15 14.50 -14.69 -19.41
N LEU A 16 14.64 -13.60 -18.66
CA LEU A 16 15.12 -13.61 -17.28
C LEU A 16 14.15 -14.32 -16.34
N ALA A 17 12.84 -14.15 -16.52
CA ALA A 17 11.83 -14.88 -15.76
C ALA A 17 11.89 -16.40 -16.04
N ALA A 18 12.03 -16.80 -17.31
CA ALA A 18 12.19 -18.20 -17.70
C ALA A 18 13.50 -18.80 -17.15
N LEU A 19 14.62 -18.08 -17.24
CA LEU A 19 15.90 -18.48 -16.66
C LEU A 19 15.82 -18.61 -15.13
N SER A 20 15.14 -17.67 -14.46
CA SER A 20 14.91 -17.72 -13.03
C SER A 20 14.05 -18.92 -12.64
N TRP A 21 13.04 -19.28 -13.43
CA TRP A 21 12.21 -20.47 -13.20
C TRP A 21 12.99 -21.76 -13.40
N VAL A 22 13.79 -21.88 -14.48
CA VAL A 22 14.64 -23.05 -14.72
C VAL A 22 15.70 -23.23 -13.61
N ARG A 23 16.29 -22.13 -13.13
CA ARG A 23 17.28 -22.15 -12.04
C ARG A 23 16.69 -22.62 -10.70
N GLN A 24 15.38 -22.47 -10.48
CA GLN A 24 14.73 -23.00 -9.27
C GLN A 24 14.68 -24.53 -9.24
N TRP A 25 14.82 -25.20 -10.40
CA TRP A 25 14.77 -26.66 -10.52
C TRP A 25 16.15 -27.29 -10.76
N VAL A 26 17.08 -26.56 -11.37
CA VAL A 26 18.44 -27.05 -11.67
C VAL A 26 19.48 -25.98 -11.33
N ALA A 27 20.31 -26.23 -10.32
CA ALA A 27 21.44 -25.38 -10.01
C ALA A 27 22.64 -25.76 -10.89
N PHE A 28 22.91 -24.98 -11.93
CA PHE A 28 24.13 -25.11 -12.73
C PHE A 28 25.06 -23.90 -12.54
N PRO A 29 26.39 -24.10 -12.58
CA PRO A 29 27.35 -23.01 -12.50
C PRO A 29 27.29 -22.13 -13.76
N ILE A 30 27.24 -20.81 -13.57
CA ILE A 30 27.28 -19.84 -14.68
C ILE A 30 28.73 -19.76 -15.15
N SER A 31 29.05 -20.48 -16.22
CA SER A 31 30.37 -20.47 -16.83
C SER A 31 30.52 -19.29 -17.79
N ASN A 32 31.75 -18.80 -17.99
CA ASN A 32 32.02 -17.58 -18.77
C ASN A 32 31.50 -17.65 -20.22
N TRP A 33 31.45 -18.84 -20.82
CA TRP A 33 30.91 -19.01 -22.18
C TRP A 33 29.39 -18.76 -22.24
N MET A 34 28.64 -19.10 -21.18
CA MET A 34 27.20 -18.83 -21.08
C MET A 34 26.93 -17.33 -20.92
N VAL A 35 27.79 -16.62 -20.18
CA VAL A 35 27.72 -15.15 -20.07
C VAL A 35 27.98 -14.49 -21.42
N SER A 36 29.00 -14.94 -22.16
CA SER A 36 29.28 -14.43 -23.50
C SER A 36 28.19 -14.78 -24.51
N ALA A 37 27.58 -15.97 -24.41
CA ALA A 37 26.45 -16.36 -25.24
C ALA A 37 25.19 -15.53 -24.91
N ALA A 38 24.91 -15.29 -23.63
CA ALA A 38 23.81 -14.43 -23.20
C ALA A 38 24.03 -12.97 -23.61
N GLN A 39 25.26 -12.46 -23.54
CA GLN A 39 25.60 -11.12 -24.05
C GLN A 39 25.37 -11.02 -25.55
N ARG A 40 25.83 -11.99 -26.35
CA ARG A 40 25.55 -12.02 -27.80
C ARG A 40 24.06 -12.12 -28.12
N ALA A 41 23.33 -12.94 -27.36
CA ALA A 41 21.89 -13.06 -27.51
C ALA A 41 21.18 -11.75 -27.14
N ALA A 42 21.64 -11.04 -26.09
CA ALA A 42 21.13 -9.72 -25.72
C ALA A 42 21.39 -8.69 -26.81
N THR A 43 22.59 -8.65 -27.41
CA THR A 43 22.89 -7.73 -28.53
C THR A 43 22.09 -8.05 -29.79
N TRP A 44 21.72 -9.32 -30.00
CA TRP A 44 20.86 -9.73 -31.12
C TRP A 44 19.39 -9.40 -30.85
N LEU A 45 18.96 -9.53 -29.59
CA LEU A 45 17.61 -9.23 -29.11
C LEU A 45 17.36 -7.73 -28.87
N GLU A 46 18.40 -6.89 -28.76
CA GLU A 46 18.31 -5.43 -28.78
C GLU A 46 17.55 -4.93 -30.01
N ARG A 47 17.67 -5.63 -31.15
CA ARG A 47 16.91 -5.36 -32.38
C ARG A 47 15.40 -5.59 -32.26
N PHE A 48 14.97 -6.26 -31.19
CA PHE A 48 13.57 -6.56 -30.85
C PHE A 48 13.09 -5.79 -29.61
N GLY A 49 13.95 -4.99 -28.97
CA GLY A 49 13.56 -4.04 -27.93
C GLY A 49 13.06 -2.75 -28.58
N THR A 50 12.01 -2.15 -28.03
CA THR A 50 11.64 -0.79 -28.44
C THR A 50 12.63 0.19 -27.79
N ASP A 51 12.96 1.24 -28.51
CA ASP A 51 13.83 2.34 -28.09
C ASP A 51 13.14 3.33 -27.13
N VAL A 52 12.00 2.89 -26.57
CA VAL A 52 11.10 3.69 -25.76
C VAL A 52 11.37 3.46 -24.28
N GLY A 53 11.68 4.55 -23.58
CA GLY A 53 11.85 4.60 -22.13
C GLY A 53 10.73 5.41 -21.48
N GLY A 54 10.36 5.06 -20.25
CA GLY A 54 9.33 5.78 -19.51
C GLY A 54 9.75 6.09 -18.08
N MET A 55 9.34 7.24 -17.58
CA MET A 55 9.46 7.64 -16.18
C MET A 55 8.14 8.19 -15.67
N VAL A 56 7.70 7.73 -14.50
CA VAL A 56 6.44 8.15 -13.88
C VAL A 56 6.70 8.58 -12.45
N VAL A 57 6.23 9.78 -12.12
CA VAL A 57 6.29 10.38 -10.80
C VAL A 57 4.87 10.64 -10.30
N ASN A 58 4.52 10.04 -9.16
CA ASN A 58 3.24 10.32 -8.50
C ASN A 58 3.45 11.06 -7.18
N VAL A 59 2.70 12.14 -6.99
CA VAL A 59 2.65 12.93 -5.76
C VAL A 59 1.19 13.06 -5.33
N THR A 60 0.91 12.81 -4.06
CA THR A 60 -0.40 13.09 -3.48
C THR A 60 -0.28 14.33 -2.61
N ILE A 61 -1.10 15.34 -2.87
CA ILE A 61 -1.20 16.56 -2.07
C ILE A 61 -2.64 16.71 -1.62
N GLY A 62 -2.88 16.71 -0.31
CA GLY A 62 -4.22 16.67 0.24
C GLY A 62 -5.02 15.49 -0.31
N ARG A 63 -6.06 15.80 -1.10
CA ARG A 63 -6.98 14.83 -1.71
C ARG A 63 -6.81 14.70 -3.23
N THR A 64 -5.69 15.17 -3.77
CA THR A 64 -5.42 15.11 -5.21
C THR A 64 -4.14 14.33 -5.47
N ARG A 65 -4.18 13.41 -6.43
CA ARG A 65 -3.01 12.75 -6.99
C ARG A 65 -2.58 13.50 -8.25
N HIS A 66 -1.34 13.93 -8.28
CA HIS A 66 -0.67 14.45 -9.46
C HIS A 66 0.26 13.35 -9.99
N CYS A 67 0.11 13.03 -11.27
CA CYS A 67 0.90 12.05 -12.00
C CYS A 67 1.60 12.80 -13.13
N TRP A 68 2.92 12.87 -13.08
CA TRP A 68 3.76 13.39 -14.16
C TRP A 68 4.45 12.22 -14.83
N ARG A 69 4.38 12.17 -16.16
CA ARG A 69 4.96 11.13 -17.00
C ARG A 69 5.91 11.76 -17.99
N LEU A 70 7.01 11.07 -18.22
CA LEU A 70 7.98 11.32 -19.27
C LEU A 70 8.04 10.05 -20.11
N LEU A 71 7.86 10.19 -21.42
CA LEU A 71 8.06 9.14 -22.41
C LEU A 71 9.18 9.58 -23.34
N ALA A 72 10.30 8.87 -23.33
CA ALA A 72 11.43 9.06 -24.23
C ALA A 72 11.31 8.05 -25.37
N SER A 73 11.34 8.51 -26.60
CA SER A 73 11.33 7.72 -27.83
C SER A 73 12.65 7.96 -28.59
N GLY A 74 12.80 7.38 -29.78
CA GLY A 74 13.94 7.68 -30.65
C GLY A 74 15.31 7.24 -30.09
N GLY A 75 15.33 6.41 -29.05
CA GLY A 75 16.56 5.99 -28.37
C GLY A 75 17.12 6.96 -27.34
N ASP A 76 16.38 8.01 -26.97
CA ASP A 76 16.89 9.06 -26.07
C ASP A 76 16.77 8.75 -24.56
N GLY A 77 16.17 7.61 -24.21
CA GLY A 77 16.03 7.14 -22.84
C GLY A 77 17.34 7.12 -22.00
N PRO A 78 18.50 6.73 -22.55
CA PRO A 78 19.77 6.73 -21.83
C PRO A 78 20.29 8.12 -21.42
N TYR A 79 19.79 9.20 -22.03
CA TYR A 79 20.22 10.56 -21.69
C TYR A 79 19.47 11.14 -20.48
N ILE A 80 18.29 10.62 -20.13
CA ILE A 80 17.44 11.13 -19.04
C ILE A 80 18.20 11.32 -17.71
N PRO A 81 19.08 10.40 -17.24
CA PRO A 81 19.77 10.59 -15.97
C PRO A 81 20.70 11.81 -15.91
N THR A 82 21.14 12.35 -17.05
CA THR A 82 22.05 13.51 -17.10
C THR A 82 21.31 14.85 -17.25
N THR A 83 20.02 14.82 -17.60
CA THR A 83 19.22 16.04 -17.83
C THR A 83 19.05 16.91 -16.58
N PRO A 84 19.03 16.39 -15.34
CA PRO A 84 19.01 17.24 -14.16
C PRO A 84 20.26 18.13 -14.02
N ALA A 85 21.44 17.57 -14.32
CA ALA A 85 22.69 18.34 -14.30
C ALA A 85 22.67 19.42 -15.39
N ARG A 86 22.14 19.11 -16.57
CA ARG A 86 21.96 20.08 -17.66
C ARG A 86 21.01 21.22 -17.28
N ALA A 87 19.89 20.93 -16.59
CA ALA A 87 18.96 21.95 -16.11
C ALA A 87 19.62 22.90 -15.10
N ILE A 88 20.38 22.34 -14.15
CA ILE A 88 21.16 23.08 -13.16
C ILE A 88 22.20 23.98 -13.82
N LEU A 89 22.97 23.45 -14.77
CA LEU A 89 24.03 24.20 -15.46
C LEU A 89 23.49 25.33 -16.35
N ARG A 90 22.22 25.27 -16.77
CA ARG A 90 21.54 26.35 -17.50
C ARG A 90 21.04 27.47 -16.58
N ASN A 91 20.85 27.18 -15.29
CA ASN A 91 20.29 28.11 -14.31
C ASN A 91 21.17 28.21 -13.04
N PRO A 92 22.50 28.41 -13.17
CA PRO A 92 23.42 28.31 -12.04
C PRO A 92 23.14 29.35 -10.94
N ASP A 93 22.66 30.54 -11.31
CA ASP A 93 22.36 31.62 -10.37
C ASP A 93 21.17 31.32 -9.46
N GLN A 94 20.32 30.35 -9.82
CA GLN A 94 19.17 29.91 -9.00
C GLN A 94 19.56 28.85 -7.95
N ILE A 95 20.79 28.32 -8.01
CA ILE A 95 21.22 27.21 -7.18
C ILE A 95 22.02 27.73 -5.99
N THR A 96 21.54 27.43 -4.78
CA THR A 96 22.25 27.78 -3.54
C THR A 96 23.51 26.94 -3.40
N ALA A 97 24.68 27.56 -3.18
CA ALA A 97 25.93 26.83 -2.98
C ALA A 97 25.91 25.96 -1.71
N GLY A 98 26.45 24.73 -1.79
CA GLY A 98 26.59 23.81 -0.67
C GLY A 98 26.17 22.38 -1.01
N ALA A 99 26.69 21.40 -0.25
CA ALA A 99 26.31 20.00 -0.40
C ALA A 99 25.00 19.71 0.35
N ARG A 100 23.98 19.21 -0.37
CA ARG A 100 22.64 18.90 0.15
C ARG A 100 21.90 17.96 -0.80
N PRO A 101 20.80 17.32 -0.38
CA PRO A 101 19.93 16.60 -1.29
C PRO A 101 19.42 17.51 -2.41
N ALA A 102 19.44 17.03 -3.66
CA ALA A 102 18.93 17.76 -4.83
C ALA A 102 17.40 17.67 -4.91
N LEU A 103 16.71 18.29 -3.95
CA LEU A 103 15.26 18.30 -3.83
C LEU A 103 14.73 19.70 -4.07
N ALA A 104 13.81 19.86 -5.03
CA ALA A 104 13.19 21.14 -5.37
C ALA A 104 14.21 22.25 -5.72
N GLU A 105 15.35 21.88 -6.33
CA GLU A 105 16.40 22.79 -6.77
C GLU A 105 15.93 23.78 -7.84
N LEU A 106 15.13 23.27 -8.78
CA LEU A 106 14.55 24.02 -9.87
C LEU A 106 13.08 23.63 -10.03
N PRO A 107 12.25 24.54 -10.59
CA PRO A 107 10.93 24.20 -11.08
C PRO A 107 10.96 23.05 -12.10
N LEU A 108 9.88 22.27 -12.16
CA LEU A 108 9.74 21.17 -13.12
C LEU A 108 9.90 21.63 -14.59
N ALA A 109 9.41 22.84 -14.90
CA ALA A 109 9.51 23.42 -16.25
C ALA A 109 10.96 23.59 -16.73
N ASP A 110 11.90 23.87 -15.83
CA ASP A 110 13.32 24.02 -16.20
C ASP A 110 13.96 22.68 -16.54
N PHE A 111 13.52 21.61 -15.86
CA PHE A 111 13.91 20.24 -16.23
C PHE A 111 13.33 19.84 -17.59
N GLU A 112 12.06 20.14 -17.87
CA GLU A 112 11.43 19.89 -19.17
C GLU A 112 12.14 20.68 -20.30
N ALA A 113 12.47 21.94 -20.06
CA ALA A 113 13.22 22.77 -21.01
C ALA A 113 14.65 22.26 -21.24
N ALA A 114 15.28 21.62 -20.24
CA ALA A 114 16.58 20.96 -20.39
C ALA A 114 16.55 19.76 -21.34
N MET A 115 15.36 19.28 -21.71
CA MET A 115 15.11 18.11 -22.55
C MET A 115 14.52 18.45 -23.93
N SER A 116 14.44 19.73 -24.29
CA SER A 116 13.76 20.23 -25.49
C SER A 116 14.32 19.73 -26.84
N ASP A 117 15.54 19.21 -26.85
CA ASP A 117 16.26 18.69 -28.02
C ASP A 117 16.30 17.15 -28.07
N LEU A 118 15.60 16.48 -27.15
CA LEU A 118 15.43 15.03 -27.13
C LEU A 118 14.01 14.67 -27.57
N ASP A 119 13.82 13.46 -28.10
CA ASP A 119 12.49 12.94 -28.46
C ASP A 119 11.73 12.49 -27.21
N ILE A 120 11.28 13.48 -26.44
CA ILE A 120 10.62 13.30 -25.15
C ILE A 120 9.26 14.00 -25.15
N THR A 121 8.26 13.27 -24.66
CA THR A 121 6.93 13.83 -24.40
C THR A 121 6.62 13.80 -22.91
N PHE A 122 5.96 14.85 -22.43
CA PHE A 122 5.55 15.02 -21.04
C PHE A 122 4.03 15.00 -20.93
N GLU A 123 3.50 14.34 -19.90
CA GLU A 123 2.07 14.36 -19.58
C GLU A 123 1.89 14.60 -18.09
N THR A 124 1.09 15.60 -17.73
CA THR A 124 0.65 15.83 -16.36
C THR A 124 -0.83 15.56 -16.23
N GLN A 125 -1.20 14.64 -15.34
CA GLN A 125 -2.59 14.35 -15.00
C GLN A 125 -2.82 14.54 -13.51
N SER A 126 -3.91 15.23 -13.16
CA SER A 126 -4.36 15.35 -11.78
C SER A 126 -5.70 14.64 -11.63
N SER A 127 -5.84 13.81 -10.59
CA SER A 127 -7.09 13.13 -10.28
C SER A 127 -7.43 13.21 -8.79
N PRO A 128 -8.71 13.38 -8.44
CA PRO A 128 -9.12 13.36 -7.05
C PRO A 128 -8.98 11.96 -6.46
N ILE A 129 -8.61 11.90 -5.18
CA ILE A 129 -8.61 10.70 -4.36
C ILE A 129 -9.80 10.79 -3.42
N VAL A 130 -10.65 9.77 -3.46
CA VAL A 130 -11.69 9.54 -2.44
C VAL A 130 -11.23 8.35 -1.59
N PRO A 131 -10.98 8.53 -0.28
CA PRO A 131 -10.64 7.45 0.64
C PRO A 131 -11.65 6.31 0.63
N LEU A 132 -11.22 5.10 0.98
CA LEU A 132 -12.02 3.89 0.78
C LEU A 132 -13.35 3.91 1.54
N PHE A 133 -13.31 4.32 2.82
CA PHE A 133 -14.50 4.36 3.68
C PHE A 133 -15.47 5.45 3.22
N GLU A 134 -14.97 6.63 2.88
CA GLU A 134 -15.78 7.72 2.34
C GLU A 134 -16.43 7.32 1.01
N LYS A 135 -15.68 6.67 0.12
CA LYS A 135 -16.22 6.12 -1.14
C LYS A 135 -17.32 5.09 -0.90
N HIS A 136 -17.18 4.24 0.12
CA HIS A 136 -18.14 3.16 0.38
C HIS A 136 -19.39 3.64 1.12
N LEU A 137 -19.23 4.49 2.14
CA LEU A 137 -20.32 5.02 2.97
C LEU A 137 -21.07 6.19 2.32
N GLY A 138 -20.42 6.90 1.40
CA GLY A 138 -20.98 8.09 0.77
C GLY A 138 -21.33 9.15 1.82
N PRO A 139 -22.49 9.84 1.72
CA PRO A 139 -22.88 10.88 2.66
C PRO A 139 -22.95 10.43 4.13
N ALA A 140 -23.16 9.13 4.38
CA ALA A 140 -23.20 8.59 5.75
C ALA A 140 -21.82 8.63 6.44
N PHE A 141 -20.74 8.82 5.68
CA PHE A 141 -19.40 9.06 6.24
C PHE A 141 -19.36 10.35 7.05
N ASP A 142 -20.11 11.39 6.65
CA ASP A 142 -20.08 12.70 7.30
C ASP A 142 -20.75 12.72 8.67
N VAL A 143 -21.55 11.69 8.98
CA VAL A 143 -22.20 11.52 10.28
C VAL A 143 -21.19 11.06 11.34
N LEU A 144 -20.12 10.38 10.94
CA LEU A 144 -19.16 9.79 11.89
C LEU A 144 -18.45 10.85 12.76
N PRO A 145 -18.07 10.49 14.00
CA PRO A 145 -17.22 11.31 14.84
C PRO A 145 -15.95 11.77 14.13
N ALA A 146 -15.46 12.98 14.45
CA ALA A 146 -14.35 13.61 13.74
C ALA A 146 -13.07 12.75 13.74
N GLU A 147 -12.70 12.16 14.87
CA GLU A 147 -11.51 11.33 15.04
C GLU A 147 -11.65 9.97 14.33
N VAL A 148 -12.87 9.43 14.24
CA VAL A 148 -13.17 8.22 13.44
C VAL A 148 -13.04 8.54 11.96
N ARG A 149 -13.62 9.64 11.48
CA ARG A 149 -13.46 10.08 10.07
C ARG A 149 -12.00 10.28 9.74
N ASP A 150 -11.29 11.04 10.56
CA ASP A 150 -9.87 11.34 10.36
C ASP A 150 -9.05 10.04 10.22
N SER A 151 -9.29 9.03 11.06
CA SER A 151 -8.69 7.68 10.97
C SER A 151 -8.84 7.01 9.60
N HIS A 152 -9.85 7.40 8.81
CA HIS A 152 -10.17 6.81 7.51
C HIS A 152 -9.99 7.76 6.31
N VAL A 153 -9.52 8.99 6.52
CA VAL A 153 -9.10 9.88 5.42
C VAL A 153 -7.66 9.53 4.99
N ASN A 154 -7.51 8.36 4.38
CA ASN A 154 -6.22 7.81 3.96
C ASN A 154 -5.89 8.17 2.50
N THR A 155 -5.29 9.33 2.25
CA THR A 155 -4.83 9.72 0.90
C THR A 155 -3.35 9.35 0.63
N ALA A 156 -2.59 9.19 1.70
CA ALA A 156 -1.22 8.72 1.74
C ALA A 156 -1.08 7.64 2.85
N PRO A 157 0.03 6.89 2.92
CA PRO A 157 0.28 5.98 4.04
C PRO A 157 0.13 6.72 5.37
N ARG A 158 -0.79 6.25 6.21
CA ARG A 158 -1.14 6.87 7.49
C ARG A 158 -0.75 5.93 8.61
N ARG A 159 0.09 6.41 9.52
CA ARG A 159 0.53 5.67 10.70
C ARG A 159 -0.20 6.20 11.92
N LEU A 160 -0.83 5.29 12.63
CA LEU A 160 -1.58 5.52 13.87
C LEU A 160 -0.86 4.75 14.98
N ILE A 161 -0.62 5.38 16.12
CA ILE A 161 0.09 4.77 17.26
C ILE A 161 -0.72 4.93 18.54
N GLY A 162 -0.58 3.98 19.46
CA GLY A 162 -1.25 4.07 20.75
C GLY A 162 -1.03 2.86 21.65
N ARG A 163 -2.04 2.56 22.46
CA ARG A 163 -2.01 1.45 23.44
C ARG A 163 -3.25 0.58 23.29
N ALA A 164 -3.06 -0.71 23.52
CA ALA A 164 -4.12 -1.70 23.41
C ALA A 164 -4.01 -2.76 24.51
N SER A 165 -5.14 -3.35 24.86
CA SER A 165 -5.23 -4.60 25.60
C SER A 165 -5.69 -5.71 24.65
N VAL A 166 -5.21 -6.93 24.89
CA VAL A 166 -5.56 -8.11 24.11
C VAL A 166 -5.91 -9.22 25.09
N THR A 167 -7.11 -9.77 24.96
CA THR A 167 -7.54 -10.96 25.66
C THR A 167 -7.77 -12.09 24.66
N ARG A 168 -7.54 -13.34 25.10
CA ARG A 168 -7.82 -14.54 24.29
C ARG A 168 -8.70 -15.48 25.09
N GLY A 169 -9.63 -16.13 24.42
CA GLY A 169 -10.41 -17.17 25.08
C GLY A 169 -9.57 -18.42 25.37
N PRO A 170 -9.95 -19.19 26.40
CA PRO A 170 -9.25 -20.42 26.75
C PRO A 170 -9.53 -21.54 25.74
N GLY A 171 -8.58 -22.47 25.59
CA GLY A 171 -8.77 -23.71 24.85
C GLY A 171 -8.10 -23.79 23.47
N PHE A 172 -8.24 -24.96 22.84
CA PHE A 172 -7.51 -25.30 21.61
C PHE A 172 -7.98 -24.50 20.39
N LEU A 173 -9.30 -24.38 20.18
CA LEU A 173 -9.86 -23.73 19.00
C LEU A 173 -9.52 -22.22 18.93
N PRO A 174 -9.71 -21.41 20.00
CA PRO A 174 -9.22 -20.03 20.02
C PRO A 174 -7.73 -19.91 19.72
N THR A 175 -6.91 -20.82 20.25
CA THR A 175 -5.47 -20.85 20.03
C THR A 175 -5.12 -21.13 18.57
N LEU A 176 -5.78 -22.10 17.93
CA LEU A 176 -5.58 -22.44 16.52
C LEU A 176 -5.96 -21.27 15.61
N ILE A 177 -7.11 -20.64 15.84
CA ILE A 177 -7.57 -19.49 15.05
C ILE A 177 -6.62 -18.29 15.26
N ALA A 178 -6.18 -18.03 16.48
CA ALA A 178 -5.23 -16.96 16.76
C ALA A 178 -3.86 -17.21 16.09
N MET A 179 -3.41 -18.46 15.98
CA MET A 179 -2.21 -18.80 15.20
C MET A 179 -2.44 -18.59 13.70
N LEU A 180 -3.58 -19.03 13.17
CA LEU A 180 -3.93 -18.92 11.75
C LEU A 180 -3.93 -17.46 11.26
N PHE A 181 -4.54 -16.56 12.03
CA PHE A 181 -4.59 -15.13 11.72
C PHE A 181 -3.42 -14.33 12.30
N ARG A 182 -2.48 -15.00 12.98
CA ARG A 182 -1.31 -14.40 13.65
C ARG A 182 -1.69 -13.29 14.63
N PHE A 183 -2.83 -13.41 15.29
CA PHE A 183 -3.28 -12.45 16.29
C PHE A 183 -2.29 -12.33 17.46
N PRO A 184 -2.20 -11.17 18.12
CA PRO A 184 -1.32 -10.96 19.28
C PRO A 184 -1.64 -11.90 20.45
N LYS A 185 -0.63 -12.24 21.26
CA LYS A 185 -0.81 -12.94 22.55
C LYS A 185 -1.63 -12.07 23.52
N ALA A 186 -2.24 -12.70 24.51
CA ALA A 186 -2.94 -11.95 25.56
C ALA A 186 -1.94 -11.09 26.34
N VAL A 187 -2.29 -9.82 26.52
CA VAL A 187 -1.47 -8.80 27.19
C VAL A 187 -2.39 -7.65 27.60
N ASP A 188 -2.27 -7.19 28.85
CA ASP A 188 -3.17 -6.15 29.38
C ASP A 188 -2.86 -4.77 28.80
N ASP A 189 -1.59 -4.50 28.46
CA ASP A 189 -1.19 -3.22 27.92
C ASP A 189 0.03 -3.35 26.98
N VAL A 190 -0.15 -3.05 25.71
CA VAL A 190 0.87 -3.17 24.66
C VAL A 190 0.87 -1.96 23.73
N GLN A 191 2.06 -1.57 23.25
CA GLN A 191 2.14 -0.58 22.18
C GLN A 191 1.54 -1.17 20.89
N VAL A 192 0.66 -0.40 20.27
CA VAL A 192 0.05 -0.76 18.99
C VAL A 192 0.37 0.31 17.95
N GLU A 193 0.68 -0.17 16.75
CA GLU A 193 0.83 0.64 15.55
C GLU A 193 -0.09 0.09 14.47
N VAL A 194 -0.79 0.98 13.77
CA VAL A 194 -1.60 0.66 12.61
C VAL A 194 -1.14 1.52 11.45
N LEU A 195 -0.57 0.89 10.43
CA LEU A 195 -0.22 1.52 9.17
C LEU A 195 -1.32 1.21 8.14
N LYS A 196 -2.06 2.24 7.75
CA LYS A 196 -3.08 2.18 6.69
C LYS A 196 -2.48 2.73 5.39
N THR A 197 -2.44 1.91 4.34
CA THR A 197 -1.89 2.30 3.04
C THR A 197 -2.92 2.14 1.95
N SER A 198 -3.25 3.25 1.27
CA SER A 198 -4.15 3.24 0.12
C SER A 198 -3.46 2.70 -1.13
N THR A 199 -4.14 1.79 -1.81
CA THR A 199 -3.71 1.10 -3.03
C THR A 199 -4.76 1.30 -4.12
N PRO A 200 -4.44 1.02 -5.40
CA PRO A 200 -5.45 1.08 -6.46
C PRO A 200 -6.66 0.14 -6.24
N ALA A 201 -6.47 -0.96 -5.52
CA ALA A 201 -7.50 -1.97 -5.27
C ALA A 201 -8.32 -1.72 -3.99
N GLY A 202 -7.92 -0.76 -3.15
CA GLY A 202 -8.49 -0.55 -1.81
C GLY A 202 -7.42 -0.14 -0.80
N GLU A 203 -7.45 -0.66 0.42
CA GLU A 203 -6.47 -0.34 1.46
C GLU A 203 -5.75 -1.58 1.99
N THR A 204 -4.50 -1.43 2.40
CA THR A 204 -3.74 -2.45 3.12
C THR A 204 -3.45 -1.95 4.52
N TRP A 205 -3.86 -2.72 5.52
CA TRP A 205 -3.70 -2.37 6.91
C TRP A 205 -2.73 -3.33 7.57
N VAL A 206 -1.65 -2.79 8.12
CA VAL A 206 -0.68 -3.54 8.92
C VAL A 206 -0.89 -3.13 10.36
N ARG A 207 -1.25 -4.09 11.21
CA ARG A 207 -1.45 -3.88 12.64
C ARG A 207 -0.33 -4.59 13.38
N THR A 208 0.44 -3.85 14.15
CA THR A 208 1.62 -4.32 14.88
C THR A 208 1.41 -4.11 16.37
N PHE A 209 1.36 -5.20 17.11
CA PHE A 209 1.24 -5.23 18.57
C PHE A 209 2.60 -5.70 19.12
N ALA A 210 3.38 -4.76 19.65
CA ALA A 210 4.80 -4.95 19.94
C ALA A 210 5.58 -5.55 18.75
N HIS A 211 5.93 -6.83 18.81
CA HIS A 211 6.72 -7.52 17.77
C HIS A 211 5.85 -8.37 16.83
N GLN A 212 4.55 -8.46 17.08
CA GLN A 212 3.64 -9.31 16.34
C GLN A 212 2.78 -8.48 15.39
N SER A 213 2.88 -8.77 14.10
CA SER A 213 2.14 -8.07 13.05
C SER A 213 1.22 -9.00 12.30
N PHE A 214 0.06 -8.48 11.92
CA PHE A 214 -0.83 -9.10 10.95
C PHE A 214 -1.33 -8.05 9.94
N VAL A 215 -1.67 -8.53 8.75
CA VAL A 215 -2.00 -7.70 7.60
C VAL A 215 -3.39 -8.07 7.09
N SER A 216 -4.17 -7.06 6.76
CA SER A 216 -5.43 -7.23 6.04
C SER A 216 -5.49 -6.32 4.82
N HIS A 217 -6.32 -6.70 3.86
CA HIS A 217 -6.58 -5.92 2.67
C HIS A 217 -8.07 -5.63 2.58
N LEU A 218 -8.43 -4.36 2.55
CA LEU A 218 -9.80 -3.90 2.44
C LEU A 218 -10.07 -3.46 1.01
N ALA A 219 -11.25 -3.78 0.48
CA ALA A 219 -11.67 -3.38 -0.86
C ALA A 219 -13.18 -3.15 -0.91
N THR A 220 -13.62 -2.29 -1.82
CA THR A 220 -15.05 -2.17 -2.14
C THR A 220 -15.37 -3.08 -3.31
N THR A 221 -16.40 -3.91 -3.16
CA THR A 221 -16.94 -4.77 -4.21
C THR A 221 -18.39 -4.40 -4.49
N PRO A 222 -19.01 -4.89 -5.60
CA PRO A 222 -20.44 -4.72 -5.83
C PRO A 222 -21.33 -5.23 -4.68
N ASN A 223 -20.84 -6.21 -3.92
CA ASN A 223 -21.55 -6.84 -2.80
C ASN A 223 -21.25 -6.18 -1.44
N GLY A 224 -20.57 -5.03 -1.44
CA GLY A 224 -20.17 -4.31 -0.24
C GLY A 224 -18.66 -4.32 -0.01
N MET A 225 -18.27 -3.77 1.14
CA MET A 225 -16.86 -3.71 1.55
C MET A 225 -16.39 -5.06 2.08
N THR A 226 -15.19 -5.45 1.71
CA THR A 226 -14.58 -6.71 2.15
C THR A 226 -13.26 -6.44 2.84
N GLU A 227 -12.91 -7.30 3.79
CA GLU A 227 -11.59 -7.36 4.42
C GLU A 227 -11.03 -8.78 4.31
N ARG A 228 -9.84 -8.89 3.72
CA ARG A 228 -9.17 -10.16 3.47
C ARG A 228 -7.95 -10.35 4.37
N PHE A 229 -7.90 -11.51 5.02
CA PHE A 229 -6.78 -12.00 5.82
C PHE A 229 -6.29 -13.33 5.23
N GLY A 230 -5.16 -13.32 4.52
CA GLY A 230 -4.66 -14.51 3.83
C GLY A 230 -5.70 -15.06 2.83
N LEU A 231 -6.14 -16.30 3.03
CA LEU A 231 -7.16 -16.98 2.21
C LEU A 231 -8.60 -16.62 2.60
N PHE A 232 -8.80 -15.95 3.74
CA PHE A 232 -10.14 -15.64 4.26
C PHE A 232 -10.55 -14.24 3.84
N THR A 233 -11.73 -14.10 3.26
CA THR A 233 -12.33 -12.81 2.90
C THR A 233 -13.65 -12.65 3.62
N PHE A 234 -13.80 -11.56 4.34
CA PHE A 234 -15.00 -11.23 5.11
C PHE A 234 -15.72 -10.05 4.47
N THR A 235 -17.02 -10.15 4.29
CA THR A 235 -17.86 -9.02 3.87
C THR A 235 -18.30 -8.27 5.12
N LEU A 236 -17.99 -6.98 5.17
CA LEU A 236 -18.26 -6.08 6.28
C LEU A 236 -19.57 -5.33 6.03
N GLY A 237 -20.45 -5.29 7.03
CA GLY A 237 -21.64 -4.45 7.00
C GLY A 237 -21.40 -3.19 7.82
N LEU A 238 -20.86 -2.14 7.21
CA LEU A 238 -20.59 -0.88 7.90
C LEU A 238 -21.92 -0.19 8.30
N THR A 239 -22.02 0.22 9.56
CA THR A 239 -23.14 0.99 10.12
C THR A 239 -22.57 2.24 10.78
N PRO A 240 -22.53 3.38 10.07
CA PRO A 240 -22.10 4.65 10.66
C PRO A 240 -23.21 5.28 11.50
N THR A 241 -22.83 5.87 12.62
CA THR A 241 -23.66 6.72 13.48
C THR A 241 -22.83 7.93 13.93
N ASP A 242 -23.45 8.88 14.61
CA ASP A 242 -22.79 10.04 15.21
C ASP A 242 -21.96 9.70 16.45
N GLU A 243 -22.11 8.50 17.00
CA GLU A 243 -21.36 8.02 18.15
C GLU A 243 -20.24 7.04 17.78
N HIS A 244 -20.48 6.21 16.75
CA HIS A 244 -19.61 5.08 16.42
C HIS A 244 -19.71 4.61 14.98
N LEU A 245 -18.68 3.89 14.53
CA LEU A 245 -18.71 3.06 13.33
C LEU A 245 -18.67 1.58 13.73
N ALA A 246 -19.76 0.86 13.48
CA ALA A 246 -19.79 -0.59 13.66
C ALA A 246 -19.60 -1.29 12.31
N TYR A 247 -18.88 -2.40 12.28
CA TYR A 247 -18.70 -3.17 11.05
C TYR A 247 -18.68 -4.68 11.28
N PRO A 248 -19.84 -5.26 11.64
CA PRO A 248 -19.99 -6.70 11.78
C PRO A 248 -19.72 -7.46 10.48
N VAL A 249 -19.19 -8.66 10.63
CA VAL A 249 -19.01 -9.60 9.51
C VAL A 249 -20.36 -10.18 9.09
N ARG A 250 -20.74 -9.96 7.83
CA ARG A 250 -22.00 -10.44 7.22
C ARG A 250 -21.86 -11.78 6.53
N ALA A 251 -20.71 -12.01 5.89
CA ALA A 251 -20.39 -13.24 5.18
C ALA A 251 -18.88 -13.49 5.20
N ALA A 252 -18.46 -14.73 5.00
CA ALA A 252 -17.06 -15.11 4.92
C ALA A 252 -16.83 -16.11 3.78
N HIS A 253 -15.65 -16.05 3.18
CA HIS A 253 -15.20 -16.95 2.12
C HIS A 253 -13.79 -17.43 2.41
N MET A 254 -13.48 -18.67 2.04
CA MET A 254 -12.12 -19.19 1.98
C MET A 254 -11.76 -19.40 0.51
N GLY A 255 -10.99 -18.47 -0.07
CA GLY A 255 -10.80 -18.39 -1.52
C GLY A 255 -12.16 -18.23 -2.23
N PRO A 256 -12.49 -19.10 -3.22
CA PRO A 256 -13.78 -19.04 -3.92
C PRO A 256 -14.94 -19.70 -3.15
N ILE A 257 -14.67 -20.37 -2.02
CA ILE A 257 -15.68 -21.19 -1.32
C ILE A 257 -16.35 -20.35 -0.23
N PRO A 258 -17.69 -20.15 -0.26
CA PRO A 258 -18.40 -19.48 0.82
C PRO A 258 -18.36 -20.33 2.10
N ILE A 259 -18.06 -19.70 3.23
CA ILE A 259 -18.09 -20.34 4.54
C ILE A 259 -19.52 -20.27 5.07
N PRO A 260 -20.16 -21.40 5.43
CA PRO A 260 -21.49 -21.39 6.03
C PRO A 260 -21.52 -20.50 7.27
N ARG A 261 -22.62 -19.77 7.49
CA ARG A 261 -22.75 -18.85 8.66
C ARG A 261 -22.50 -19.54 10.01
N ARG A 262 -22.83 -20.82 10.13
CA ARG A 262 -22.58 -21.63 11.34
C ARG A 262 -21.09 -21.91 11.61
N LEU A 263 -20.21 -21.67 10.65
CA LEU A 263 -18.76 -21.88 10.73
C LEU A 263 -17.98 -20.56 10.62
N SER A 264 -18.64 -19.46 10.25
CA SER A 264 -17.99 -18.15 10.13
C SER A 264 -17.77 -17.54 11.52
N PRO A 265 -16.55 -17.14 11.89
CA PRO A 265 -16.34 -16.41 13.14
C PRO A 265 -17.24 -15.16 13.16
N GLN A 266 -17.81 -14.89 14.33
CA GLN A 266 -18.52 -13.64 14.58
C GLN A 266 -17.47 -12.59 14.91
N SER A 267 -17.49 -11.47 14.19
CA SER A 267 -16.62 -10.34 14.45
C SER A 267 -17.49 -9.13 14.72
N ASP A 268 -17.40 -8.61 15.93
CA ASP A 268 -17.99 -7.35 16.33
C ASP A 268 -16.83 -6.36 16.43
N ALA A 269 -16.79 -5.43 15.48
CA ALA A 269 -15.81 -4.36 15.45
C ALA A 269 -16.53 -3.03 15.58
N LEU A 270 -16.06 -2.23 16.52
CA LEU A 270 -16.63 -0.96 16.90
C LEU A 270 -15.51 0.08 16.99
N GLU A 271 -15.70 1.21 16.35
CA GLU A 271 -14.83 2.37 16.45
C GLU A 271 -15.62 3.52 17.07
N THR A 272 -15.06 4.14 18.11
CA THR A 272 -15.70 5.21 18.89
C THR A 272 -14.71 6.33 19.18
N VAL A 273 -15.20 7.41 19.77
CA VAL A 273 -14.35 8.46 20.33
C VAL A 273 -14.51 8.50 21.84
N GLN A 274 -13.39 8.46 22.56
CA GLN A 274 -13.36 8.64 24.00
C GLN A 274 -12.21 9.59 24.34
N ASN A 275 -12.47 10.60 25.18
CA ASN A 275 -11.48 11.60 25.57
C ASN A 275 -10.75 12.25 24.38
N GLY A 276 -11.47 12.50 23.27
CA GLY A 276 -10.92 13.10 22.04
C GLY A 276 -9.91 12.20 21.30
N ARG A 277 -9.96 10.89 21.52
CA ARG A 277 -9.11 9.91 20.84
C ARG A 277 -9.95 8.89 20.10
N PHE A 278 -9.42 8.40 18.99
CA PHE A 278 -9.97 7.26 18.28
C PHE A 278 -9.79 6.00 19.14
N HIS A 279 -10.88 5.32 19.46
CA HIS A 279 -10.89 4.05 20.15
C HIS A 279 -11.40 2.95 19.23
N PHE A 280 -10.76 1.79 19.28
CA PHE A 280 -11.22 0.58 18.61
C PHE A 280 -11.54 -0.49 19.66
N ASP A 281 -12.57 -1.28 19.39
CA ASP A 281 -12.90 -2.50 20.11
C ASP A 281 -13.24 -3.56 19.07
N VAL A 282 -12.46 -4.64 19.04
CA VAL A 282 -12.67 -5.74 18.09
C VAL A 282 -12.72 -7.05 18.84
N LYS A 283 -13.90 -7.68 18.82
CA LYS A 283 -14.16 -8.97 19.43
C LYS A 283 -14.45 -10.01 18.35
N LEU A 284 -13.63 -11.06 18.32
CA LEU A 284 -13.86 -12.25 17.52
C LEU A 284 -14.36 -13.38 18.42
N SER A 285 -15.46 -14.01 18.03
CA SER A 285 -16.09 -15.10 18.77
C SER A 285 -16.35 -16.31 17.86
N ALA A 286 -16.28 -17.51 18.45
CA ALA A 286 -16.55 -18.76 17.76
C ALA A 286 -18.05 -18.87 17.41
N PRO A 287 -18.40 -19.34 16.20
CA PRO A 287 -19.78 -19.27 15.70
C PRO A 287 -20.80 -20.11 16.45
N VAL A 288 -20.39 -21.26 16.99
CA VAL A 288 -21.30 -22.24 17.60
C VAL A 288 -21.37 -22.08 19.12
N THR A 289 -20.21 -21.87 19.75
CA THR A 289 -20.12 -21.79 21.21
C THR A 289 -20.25 -20.36 21.74
N GLY A 290 -20.15 -19.34 20.87
CA GLY A 290 -20.07 -17.94 21.29
C GLY A 290 -18.79 -17.61 22.08
N GLN A 291 -17.88 -18.57 22.22
CA GLN A 291 -16.67 -18.40 23.01
C GLN A 291 -15.78 -17.35 22.35
N THR A 292 -15.26 -16.42 23.15
CA THR A 292 -14.32 -15.42 22.65
C THR A 292 -13.07 -16.12 22.11
N ILE A 293 -12.64 -15.75 20.92
CA ILE A 293 -11.38 -16.19 20.30
C ILE A 293 -10.29 -15.20 20.69
N VAL A 294 -10.51 -13.94 20.34
CA VAL A 294 -9.65 -12.82 20.69
C VAL A 294 -10.52 -11.58 20.83
N HIS A 295 -10.20 -10.74 21.81
CA HIS A 295 -10.78 -9.41 21.95
C HIS A 295 -9.65 -8.43 22.18
N TYR A 296 -9.50 -7.48 21.28
CA TYR A 296 -8.49 -6.43 21.40
C TYR A 296 -9.16 -5.08 21.29
N GLN A 297 -8.82 -4.21 22.24
CA GLN A 297 -9.38 -2.88 22.36
C GLN A 297 -8.30 -1.90 22.76
N GLY A 298 -8.47 -0.63 22.41
CA GLY A 298 -7.46 0.38 22.69
C GLY A 298 -7.77 1.69 22.02
N TRP A 299 -6.76 2.57 22.02
CA TRP A 299 -6.85 3.88 21.40
C TRP A 299 -5.66 4.13 20.51
N LEU A 300 -5.87 4.96 19.49
CA LEU A 300 -4.83 5.39 18.55
C LEU A 300 -4.88 6.90 18.34
N VAL A 301 -3.72 7.47 18.05
CA VAL A 301 -3.58 8.83 17.54
C VAL A 301 -2.71 8.82 16.28
N PRO A 302 -2.92 9.73 15.32
CA PRO A 302 -2.01 9.88 14.20
C PRO A 302 -0.60 10.15 14.70
N SER A 303 0.37 9.35 14.26
CA SER A 303 1.77 9.74 14.45
C SER A 303 1.98 10.97 13.57
N GLY A 304 2.20 12.13 14.17
CA GLY A 304 2.64 13.30 13.40
C GLY A 304 3.83 12.86 12.55
N LEU A 305 3.82 13.18 11.25
CA LEU A 305 5.02 13.11 10.44
C LEU A 305 6.02 14.04 11.12
N SER A 306 6.89 13.52 12.00
CA SER A 306 8.06 14.28 12.38
C SER A 306 8.81 14.47 11.08
N ASN A 307 8.83 15.70 10.57
CA ASN A 307 9.77 16.11 9.56
C ASN A 307 11.13 15.56 9.99
N ARG A 308 11.63 14.55 9.26
CA ARG A 308 13.06 14.28 9.27
C ARG A 308 13.66 15.48 8.56
N SER A 309 14.11 16.42 9.38
CA SER A 309 15.02 17.51 9.04
C SER A 309 16.17 17.03 8.17
#